data_AF-X0BP17-F1
#
_entry.id   AF-X0BP17-F1
#
_cell.length_a   1.000
_cell.length_b   1.000
_cell.length_c   1.000
_cell.angle_alpha   90.00
_cell.angle_beta   90.00
_cell.angle_gamma   90.00
#
_symmetry.space_group_name_H-M   'P 1'
#
loop_
_entity.id
_entity.type
_entity.pdbx_description
1 polymer ?
#
loop_
_entity_poly.entity_id
_entity_poly.type
_entity_poly.pdbx_seq_one_letter_code
_entity_poly.pdbx_strand_id
1 'polypeptide(L)'
;MAIKMAMMLGQNNSHHEASLSVYDCASPLSSIFTISSRPSSTASSIALRRAQIENGVLVTKCDYNPPTEEWTNNCQEMDGDEHWGEGGKLSEVLESRGLSGKIKPLFALDAESGEPYTLFELSGTIHFINAADDSLERVTYPQELTEILGTITDPDSGLADVSTTTVQEPYSLDK
;
A
#
# COMPACT_ATOMS: atom_id res chain seq x y z
N MET A 1 -9.94 -72.28 8.02
CA MET A 1 -10.73 -72.47 6.77
C MET A 1 -11.87 -71.46 6.83
N ALA A 2 -12.19 -70.63 5.83
CA ALA A 2 -11.89 -70.68 4.41
C ALA A 2 -11.73 -69.26 3.83
N ILE A 3 -10.97 -69.21 2.74
CA ILE A 3 -10.70 -68.08 1.85
C ILE A 3 -11.90 -67.89 0.92
N LYS A 4 -12.26 -66.64 0.59
CA LYS A 4 -12.88 -66.33 -0.72
C LYS A 4 -12.64 -64.87 -1.15
N MET A 5 -12.00 -64.74 -2.31
CA MET A 5 -11.77 -63.50 -3.07
C MET A 5 -13.05 -63.02 -3.78
N ALA A 6 -13.16 -61.71 -3.99
CA ALA A 6 -13.65 -61.10 -5.23
C ALA A 6 -13.19 -59.62 -5.33
N MET A 7 -12.94 -59.19 -6.56
CA MET A 7 -12.23 -57.98 -7.00
C MET A 7 -13.07 -56.70 -7.10
N MET A 8 -12.36 -55.57 -7.02
CA MET A 8 -12.53 -54.23 -7.64
C MET A 8 -13.92 -53.58 -7.73
N LEU A 9 -14.04 -52.34 -7.21
CA LEU A 9 -13.96 -51.08 -7.98
C LEU A 9 -14.12 -49.88 -7.03
N GLY A 10 -13.44 -48.78 -7.33
CA GLY A 10 -13.80 -47.43 -6.87
C GLY A 10 -13.04 -46.90 -5.66
N GLN A 11 -12.04 -46.07 -5.91
CA GLN A 11 -11.49 -45.15 -4.90
C GLN A 11 -12.45 -43.94 -4.75
N ASN A 12 -12.62 -43.46 -3.51
CA ASN A 12 -12.50 -42.04 -3.11
C ASN A 12 -13.32 -41.73 -1.84
N ASN A 13 -12.63 -41.41 -0.74
CA ASN A 13 -12.81 -40.19 0.06
C ASN A 13 -11.95 -40.34 1.33
N SER A 14 -10.85 -39.59 1.45
CA SER A 14 -10.78 -38.22 1.99
C SER A 14 -10.67 -38.23 3.51
N HIS A 15 -9.43 -38.24 3.99
CA HIS A 15 -9.08 -37.67 5.30
C HIS A 15 -8.15 -36.48 5.06
N HIS A 16 -8.52 -35.38 5.69
CA HIS A 16 -7.88 -34.07 5.73
C HIS A 16 -6.38 -34.11 6.00
N GLU A 17 -5.63 -33.27 5.29
CA GLU A 17 -4.73 -32.29 5.90
C GLU A 17 -4.74 -30.99 5.07
N ALA A 18 -4.71 -29.86 5.78
CA ALA A 18 -4.86 -28.51 5.25
C ALA A 18 -3.55 -28.01 4.60
N SER A 19 -3.67 -27.43 3.41
CA SER A 19 -2.58 -26.75 2.70
C SER A 19 -2.67 -25.24 2.94
N LEU A 20 -1.58 -24.64 3.40
CA LEU A 20 -1.31 -23.20 3.29
C LEU A 20 -1.19 -22.86 1.79
N SER A 21 -2.03 -21.94 1.31
CA SER A 21 -2.05 -21.48 -0.07
C SER A 21 -1.24 -20.19 -0.22
N VAL A 22 -0.12 -20.28 -0.92
CA VAL A 22 0.51 -19.14 -1.59
C VAL A 22 -0.28 -18.92 -2.89
N TYR A 23 -1.04 -17.83 -2.97
CA TYR A 23 -1.74 -17.46 -4.20
C TYR A 23 -0.83 -16.55 -5.05
N ASP A 24 -0.25 -17.15 -6.09
CA ASP A 24 0.31 -16.48 -7.25
C ASP A 24 -0.77 -16.51 -8.34
N CYS A 25 -1.18 -15.34 -8.83
CA CYS A 25 -2.26 -15.17 -9.79
C CYS A 25 -1.79 -15.43 -11.23
N ALA A 26 -1.54 -16.69 -11.57
CA ALA A 26 -1.52 -17.15 -12.96
C ALA A 26 -1.85 -18.66 -13.05
N SER A 27 -2.97 -19.00 -13.69
CA SER A 27 -3.38 -20.42 -13.90
C SER A 27 -2.48 -21.13 -14.93
N PRO A 28 -2.21 -22.45 -14.78
CA PRO A 28 -1.22 -23.14 -15.60
C PRO A 28 -1.82 -24.01 -16.72
N LEU A 29 -1.12 -24.07 -17.85
CA LEU A 29 -0.95 -25.34 -18.58
C LEU A 29 0.55 -25.62 -18.71
N SER A 30 0.91 -26.81 -18.26
CA SER A 30 2.25 -27.37 -18.16
C SER A 30 2.92 -27.62 -19.51
N SER A 31 4.18 -27.24 -19.64
CA SER A 31 5.18 -28.00 -20.41
C SER A 31 6.59 -27.72 -19.89
N ILE A 32 7.30 -28.81 -19.63
CA ILE A 32 8.67 -28.89 -19.16
C ILE A 32 9.61 -28.23 -20.18
N PHE A 33 10.31 -27.18 -19.78
CA PHE A 33 11.60 -26.81 -20.37
C PHE A 33 12.50 -26.24 -19.28
N THR A 34 13.63 -26.91 -19.05
CA THR A 34 14.78 -26.35 -18.35
C THR A 34 15.22 -25.10 -19.10
N ILE A 35 14.93 -23.93 -18.55
CA ILE A 35 15.66 -22.72 -18.86
C ILE A 35 15.97 -22.06 -17.51
N SER A 36 17.26 -21.96 -17.24
CA SER A 36 17.84 -21.09 -16.24
C SER A 36 17.48 -19.65 -16.56
N SER A 37 16.26 -19.24 -16.22
CA SER A 37 15.85 -17.85 -16.30
C SER A 37 16.15 -17.23 -14.95
N ARG A 38 17.30 -16.55 -14.87
CA ARG A 38 17.49 -15.48 -13.89
C ARG A 38 16.21 -14.64 -13.91
N PRO A 39 15.61 -14.26 -12.76
CA PRO A 39 14.60 -13.23 -12.78
C PRO A 39 15.28 -11.92 -13.21
N SER A 40 15.21 -11.65 -14.51
CA SER A 40 15.36 -10.33 -15.09
C SER A 40 14.00 -9.67 -14.94
N SER A 41 13.74 -9.07 -13.79
CA SER A 41 12.77 -7.99 -13.67
C SER A 41 13.30 -7.01 -12.64
N THR A 42 14.06 -6.05 -13.14
CA THR A 42 14.57 -4.90 -12.38
C THR A 42 13.42 -3.91 -12.15
N ALA A 43 12.35 -4.38 -11.51
CA ALA A 43 11.23 -3.58 -11.04
C ALA A 43 10.73 -4.23 -9.74
N SER A 44 11.60 -4.25 -8.72
CA SER A 44 11.11 -4.46 -7.36
C SER A 44 10.27 -3.24 -7.01
N SER A 45 8.96 -3.41 -6.96
CA SER A 45 7.99 -2.37 -6.62
C SER A 45 8.41 -1.61 -5.37
N ILE A 46 8.39 -0.28 -5.44
CA ILE A 46 8.75 0.61 -4.33
C ILE A 46 7.84 0.36 -3.12
N ALA A 47 6.56 0.08 -3.36
CA ALA A 47 5.61 -0.37 -2.35
C ALA A 47 6.06 -1.67 -1.66
N LEU A 48 6.48 -2.69 -2.43
CA LEU A 48 6.98 -3.96 -1.90
C LEU A 48 8.26 -3.86 -1.06
N ARG A 49 9.08 -2.81 -1.25
CA ARG A 49 10.27 -2.56 -0.40
C ARG A 49 9.96 -1.82 0.90
N ARG A 50 8.76 -1.25 1.02
CA ARG A 50 8.33 -0.39 2.14
C ARG A 50 7.02 -0.84 2.76
N ALA A 51 6.52 -1.98 2.34
CA ALA A 51 5.37 -2.66 2.92
C ALA A 51 5.84 -3.96 3.56
N GLN A 52 5.08 -4.44 4.53
CA GLN A 52 5.27 -5.71 5.18
C GLN A 52 3.94 -6.45 5.26
N ILE A 53 3.99 -7.77 5.44
CA ILE A 53 2.77 -8.57 5.60
C ILE A 53 2.47 -8.70 7.09
N GLU A 54 1.35 -8.13 7.52
CA GLU A 54 0.82 -8.30 8.87
C GLU A 54 -0.53 -9.02 8.78
N ASN A 55 -0.65 -10.16 9.47
CA ASN A 55 -1.87 -10.99 9.45
C ASN A 55 -2.38 -11.35 8.03
N GLY A 56 -1.49 -11.43 7.04
CA GLY A 56 -1.85 -11.72 5.64
C GLY A 56 -2.23 -10.49 4.80
N VAL A 57 -2.19 -9.28 5.39
CA VAL A 57 -2.48 -8.00 4.74
C VAL A 57 -1.17 -7.28 4.44
N LEU A 58 -1.06 -6.67 3.25
CA LEU A 58 0.08 -5.84 2.88
C LEU A 58 -0.10 -4.44 3.47
N VAL A 59 0.72 -4.09 4.46
CA VAL A 59 0.65 -2.80 5.17
C VAL A 59 1.90 -1.98 4.97
N THR A 60 1.80 -0.65 5.04
CA THR A 60 2.97 0.23 5.00
C THR A 60 3.85 -0.02 6.22
N LYS A 61 5.18 0.00 6.03
CA LYS A 61 6.14 -0.16 7.11
C LYS A 61 6.21 1.14 7.91
N CYS A 62 5.46 1.16 9.00
CA CYS A 62 5.38 2.26 9.95
C CYS A 62 5.47 1.69 11.38
N ASP A 63 6.28 2.28 12.25
CA ASP A 63 6.41 1.87 13.65
C ASP A 63 5.29 2.46 14.53
N TYR A 64 4.28 3.08 13.92
CA TYR A 64 3.17 3.77 14.57
C TYR A 64 1.84 3.16 14.16
N ASN A 65 0.88 3.18 15.08
CA ASN A 65 -0.51 2.85 14.78
C ASN A 65 -1.17 3.99 13.99
N PRO A 66 -2.21 3.69 13.20
CA PRO A 66 -3.06 4.73 12.63
C PRO A 66 -3.63 5.64 13.72
N PRO A 67 -3.84 6.93 13.44
CA PRO A 67 -4.29 7.89 14.45
C PRO A 67 -5.70 7.55 14.97
N THR A 68 -6.69 7.38 14.08
CA THR A 68 -8.05 6.95 14.46
C THR A 68 -8.47 5.70 13.68
N GLU A 69 -9.60 5.10 14.03
CA GLU A 69 -10.12 3.90 13.36
C GLU A 69 -10.45 4.13 11.87
N GLU A 70 -10.61 5.38 11.46
CA GLU A 70 -10.87 5.80 10.08
C GLU A 70 -9.60 5.87 9.23
N TRP A 71 -8.42 5.76 9.86
CA TRP A 71 -7.15 5.76 9.14
C TRP A 71 -6.64 4.34 8.96
N THR A 72 -6.17 4.04 7.76
CA THR A 72 -5.62 2.74 7.38
C THR A 72 -4.18 2.85 6.93
N ASN A 73 -3.39 1.83 7.23
CA ASN A 73 -2.06 1.61 6.64
C ASN A 73 -2.06 0.42 5.66
N ASN A 74 -3.23 -0.11 5.31
CA ASN A 74 -3.37 -1.19 4.35
C ASN A 74 -3.08 -0.67 2.94
N CYS A 75 -2.01 -1.15 2.32
CA CYS A 75 -1.59 -0.68 1.00
C CYS A 75 -2.67 -0.87 -0.07
N GLN A 76 -3.52 -1.89 0.04
CA GLN A 76 -4.59 -2.13 -0.93
C GLN A 76 -5.74 -1.14 -0.79
N GLU A 77 -6.07 -0.73 0.43
CA GLU A 77 -7.07 0.31 0.69
C GLU A 77 -6.54 1.70 0.32
N MET A 78 -5.22 1.87 0.33
CA MET A 78 -4.53 3.06 -0.15
C MET A 78 -4.26 3.01 -1.67
N ASP A 79 -5.10 2.37 -2.50
CA ASP A 79 -4.93 2.28 -3.98
C ASP A 79 -3.69 1.52 -4.50
N GLY A 80 -2.89 0.90 -3.63
CA GLY A 80 -1.82 -0.03 -4.00
C GLY A 80 -0.74 0.53 -4.94
N ASP A 81 -0.16 -0.36 -5.76
CA ASP A 81 0.99 -0.04 -6.62
C ASP A 81 0.65 0.94 -7.75
N GLU A 82 -0.60 1.01 -8.20
CA GLU A 82 -1.03 1.95 -9.24
C GLU A 82 -0.92 3.41 -8.76
N HIS A 83 -1.09 3.64 -7.45
CA HIS A 83 -0.95 4.94 -6.84
C HIS A 83 0.47 5.20 -6.33
N TRP A 84 1.05 4.25 -5.59
CA TRP A 84 2.32 4.43 -4.83
C TRP A 84 3.56 3.88 -5.53
N GLY A 85 3.38 3.12 -6.60
CA GLY A 85 4.46 2.50 -7.36
C GLY A 85 5.35 3.50 -8.10
N GLU A 86 6.42 2.98 -8.68
CA GLU A 86 7.26 3.75 -9.58
C GLU A 86 6.46 4.13 -10.83
N GLY A 87 6.31 5.42 -11.12
CA GLY A 87 5.44 5.91 -12.18
C GLY A 87 3.94 5.78 -11.88
N GLY A 88 3.56 5.56 -10.62
CA GLY A 88 2.16 5.59 -10.19
C GLY A 88 1.59 7.02 -10.15
N LYS A 89 0.27 7.14 -9.91
CA LYS A 89 -0.46 8.42 -9.92
C LYS A 89 0.20 9.50 -9.06
N LEU A 90 0.63 9.16 -7.84
CA LEU A 90 1.28 10.16 -6.98
C LEU A 90 2.61 10.65 -7.54
N SER A 91 3.36 9.78 -8.23
CA SER A 91 4.64 10.19 -8.85
C SER A 91 4.39 11.24 -9.93
N GLU A 92 3.37 11.07 -10.76
CA GLU A 92 2.98 12.05 -11.78
C GLU A 92 2.56 13.40 -11.17
N VAL A 93 1.78 13.35 -10.08
CA VAL A 93 1.35 14.55 -9.33
C VAL A 93 2.52 15.29 -8.68
N LEU A 94 3.52 14.57 -8.17
CA LEU A 94 4.73 15.19 -7.61
C LEU A 94 5.58 15.80 -8.72
N GLU A 95 5.76 15.11 -9.83
CA GLU A 95 6.53 15.60 -10.98
C GLU A 95 5.91 16.86 -11.61
N SER A 96 4.58 16.92 -11.73
CA SER A 96 3.89 18.13 -12.22
C SER A 96 4.14 19.35 -11.34
N ARG A 97 4.40 19.12 -10.04
CA ARG A 97 4.76 20.15 -9.04
C ARG A 97 6.26 20.39 -8.91
N GLY A 98 7.08 19.78 -9.75
CA GLY A 98 8.54 19.87 -9.70
C GLY A 98 9.17 19.19 -8.48
N LEU A 99 8.42 18.31 -7.80
CA LEU A 99 8.89 17.50 -6.69
C LEU A 99 9.36 16.14 -7.19
N SER A 100 10.43 15.65 -6.61
CA SER A 100 10.93 14.31 -6.87
C SER A 100 11.58 13.73 -5.62
N GLY A 101 11.62 12.41 -5.54
CA GLY A 101 12.34 11.73 -4.47
C GLY A 101 11.65 10.48 -3.98
N LYS A 102 11.99 10.12 -2.75
CA LYS A 102 11.65 8.83 -2.16
C LYS A 102 10.27 8.91 -1.48
N ILE A 103 9.22 8.34 -2.11
CA ILE A 103 7.84 8.34 -1.60
C ILE A 103 7.56 7.16 -0.65
N LYS A 104 7.30 7.42 0.63
CA LYS A 104 6.91 6.39 1.60
C LYS A 104 5.46 6.65 2.04
N PRO A 105 4.47 5.84 1.62
CA PRO A 105 3.11 5.93 2.15
C PRO A 105 3.10 5.63 3.65
N LEU A 106 2.27 6.34 4.41
CA LEU A 106 2.11 6.14 5.85
C LEU A 106 0.68 5.68 6.17
N PHE A 107 -0.30 6.58 6.05
CA PHE A 107 -1.70 6.30 6.39
C PHE A 107 -2.65 7.03 5.44
N ALA A 108 -3.78 6.44 5.11
CA ALA A 108 -4.87 7.13 4.41
C ALA A 108 -6.09 7.21 5.30
N LEU A 109 -6.78 8.35 5.25
CA LEU A 109 -8.09 8.55 5.85
C LEU A 109 -9.15 8.02 4.88
N ASP A 110 -10.05 7.21 5.41
CA ASP A 110 -11.11 6.57 4.63
C ASP A 110 -11.97 7.60 3.87
N ALA A 111 -12.35 7.29 2.63
CA ALA A 111 -13.08 8.20 1.76
C ALA A 111 -14.51 8.50 2.25
N GLU A 112 -15.10 7.65 3.09
CA GLU A 112 -16.41 7.87 3.70
C GLU A 112 -16.39 8.97 4.77
N SER A 113 -15.21 9.38 5.24
CA SER A 113 -15.03 10.50 6.19
C SER A 113 -15.31 11.88 5.58
N GLY A 114 -15.40 11.98 4.25
CA GLY A 114 -15.72 13.21 3.53
C GLY A 114 -14.51 14.01 3.02
N GLU A 115 -13.31 13.78 3.56
CA GLU A 115 -12.06 14.40 3.09
C GLU A 115 -10.97 13.33 2.96
N PRO A 116 -10.79 12.71 1.77
CA PRO A 116 -9.90 11.57 1.61
C PRO A 116 -8.43 12.02 1.58
N TYR A 117 -7.88 12.31 2.75
CA TYR A 117 -6.49 12.67 2.90
C TYR A 117 -5.59 11.44 3.01
N THR A 118 -4.45 11.49 2.33
CA THR A 118 -3.39 10.51 2.54
C THR A 118 -2.12 11.19 3.03
N LEU A 119 -1.57 10.63 4.11
CA LEU A 119 -0.31 11.03 4.74
C LEU A 119 0.84 10.20 4.17
N PHE A 120 1.88 10.88 3.69
CA PHE A 120 3.08 10.23 3.17
C PHE A 120 4.33 11.05 3.45
N GLU A 121 5.48 10.38 3.41
CA GLU A 121 6.79 11.00 3.52
C GLU A 121 7.44 11.08 2.13
N LEU A 122 7.93 12.27 1.77
CA LEU A 122 8.74 12.49 0.59
C LEU A 122 10.12 12.97 1.02
N SER A 123 11.13 12.12 0.83
CA SER A 123 12.54 12.46 1.15
C SER A 123 12.74 13.02 2.57
N GLY A 124 12.04 12.45 3.57
CA GLY A 124 12.11 12.86 4.97
C GLY A 124 11.17 13.99 5.39
N THR A 125 10.33 14.51 4.48
CA THR A 125 9.34 15.55 4.79
C THR A 125 7.93 14.99 4.67
N ILE A 126 7.08 15.30 5.64
CA ILE A 126 5.70 14.82 5.71
C ILE A 126 4.76 15.70 4.87
N HIS A 127 3.89 15.05 4.11
CA HIS A 127 2.92 15.69 3.22
C HIS A 127 1.55 15.04 3.34
N PHE A 128 0.51 15.84 3.12
CA PHE A 128 -0.84 15.37 2.82
C PHE A 128 -1.11 15.50 1.33
N ILE A 129 -1.82 14.52 0.77
CA ILE A 129 -2.49 14.64 -0.52
C ILE A 129 -3.98 14.37 -0.34
N ASN A 130 -4.83 15.23 -0.87
CA ASN A 130 -6.26 14.95 -0.95
C ASN A 130 -6.54 14.13 -2.22
N ALA A 131 -7.12 12.95 -2.10
CA ALA A 131 -7.37 12.07 -3.24
C ALA A 131 -8.51 12.56 -4.16
N ALA A 132 -9.37 13.49 -3.69
CA ALA A 132 -10.50 14.01 -4.46
C ALA A 132 -10.10 15.08 -5.47
N ASP A 133 -9.15 15.95 -5.14
CA ASP A 133 -8.71 17.08 -5.98
C ASP A 133 -7.20 17.12 -6.24
N ASP A 134 -6.50 16.08 -5.80
CA ASP A 134 -5.04 15.93 -5.87
C ASP A 134 -4.26 17.07 -5.17
N SER A 135 -4.88 17.91 -4.33
CA SER A 135 -4.18 19.00 -3.63
C SER A 135 -3.05 18.46 -2.73
N LEU A 136 -1.85 19.05 -2.86
CA LEU A 136 -0.70 18.73 -2.01
C LEU A 136 -0.55 19.77 -0.93
N GLU A 137 -0.25 19.29 0.26
CA GLU A 137 0.14 20.14 1.36
C GLU A 137 1.38 19.58 2.03
N ARG A 138 2.38 20.44 2.21
CA ARG A 138 3.56 20.11 3.00
C ARG A 138 3.30 20.47 4.45
N VAL A 139 3.53 19.53 5.37
CA VAL A 139 3.46 19.82 6.81
C VAL A 139 4.60 20.75 7.20
N THR A 140 4.26 21.84 7.89
CA THR A 140 5.21 22.82 8.41
C THR A 140 5.38 22.72 9.92
N TYR A 141 4.33 22.33 10.65
CA TYR A 141 4.38 22.07 12.09
C TYR A 141 3.18 21.22 12.56
N PRO A 142 3.38 20.24 13.48
CA PRO A 142 4.66 19.70 13.92
C PRO A 142 5.37 18.91 12.79
N GLN A 143 6.68 18.70 12.88
CA GLN A 143 7.47 18.04 11.82
C GLN A 143 7.71 16.55 12.09
N GLU A 144 7.63 16.13 13.35
CA GLU A 144 7.81 14.73 13.75
C GLU A 144 6.50 13.96 13.59
N LEU A 145 6.55 12.77 12.98
CA LEU A 145 5.36 11.96 12.70
C LEU A 145 4.54 11.68 13.97
N THR A 146 5.19 11.35 15.09
CA THR A 146 4.52 11.07 16.37
C THR A 146 3.71 12.26 16.87
N GLU A 147 4.23 13.47 16.71
CA GLU A 147 3.54 14.69 17.12
C GLU A 147 2.38 15.00 16.19
N ILE A 148 2.55 14.81 14.88
CA ILE A 148 1.47 14.96 13.89
C ILE A 148 0.32 13.99 14.22
N LEU A 149 0.63 12.72 14.45
CA LEU A 149 -0.38 11.72 14.84
C LEU A 149 -1.03 12.09 16.18
N GLY A 150 -0.26 12.60 17.15
CA GLY A 150 -0.78 13.12 18.41
C GLY A 150 -1.77 14.26 18.22
N THR A 151 -1.46 15.22 17.34
CA THR A 151 -2.37 16.33 17.00
C THR A 151 -3.65 15.86 16.33
N ILE A 152 -3.58 14.90 15.41
CA ILE A 152 -4.75 14.36 14.71
C ILE A 152 -5.68 13.59 15.67
N THR A 153 -5.12 12.93 16.69
CA THR A 153 -5.88 12.11 17.65
C THR A 153 -6.44 12.87 18.84
N ASP A 154 -6.00 14.10 19.04
CA ASP A 154 -6.42 14.91 20.17
C ASP A 154 -7.88 15.38 20.01
N PRO A 155 -8.76 15.17 21.00
CA PRO A 155 -10.18 15.50 20.90
C PRO A 155 -10.48 17.00 20.94
N ASP A 156 -9.54 17.80 21.44
CA ASP A 156 -9.63 19.26 21.49
C ASP A 156 -8.94 19.92 20.28
N SER A 157 -8.29 19.12 19.43
CA SER A 157 -7.59 19.52 18.20
C SER A 157 -8.07 18.67 17.01
N GLY A 158 -7.33 18.67 15.91
CA GLY A 158 -7.53 17.71 14.82
C GLY A 158 -6.63 17.97 13.62
N LEU A 159 -7.01 17.45 12.46
CA LEU A 159 -6.26 17.64 11.22
C LEU A 159 -6.04 19.13 10.90
N ALA A 160 -7.02 19.99 11.22
CA ALA A 160 -6.96 21.43 11.00
C ALA A 160 -5.89 22.16 11.86
N ASP A 161 -5.42 21.56 12.95
CA ASP A 161 -4.37 22.11 13.80
C ASP A 161 -2.96 21.73 13.30
N VAL A 162 -2.86 20.83 12.33
CA VAL A 162 -1.60 20.57 11.63
C VAL A 162 -1.35 21.72 10.65
N SER A 163 -0.30 22.49 10.90
CA SER A 163 0.05 23.62 10.05
C SER A 163 0.65 23.11 8.75
N THR A 164 0.02 23.43 7.62
CA THR A 164 0.49 23.03 6.30
C THR A 164 0.77 24.23 5.38
N THR A 165 1.42 23.96 4.25
CA THR A 165 1.56 24.91 3.14
C THR A 165 1.27 24.18 1.85
N THR A 166 0.31 24.70 1.09
CA THR A 166 -0.05 24.15 -0.23
C THR A 166 1.15 24.19 -1.17
N VAL A 167 1.44 23.06 -1.82
CA VAL A 167 2.43 23.01 -2.90
C VAL A 167 1.73 23.38 -4.20
N GLN A 168 2.01 24.57 -4.69
CA GLN A 168 1.46 25.05 -5.95
C GLN A 168 2.14 24.39 -7.13
N GLU A 169 1.38 24.18 -8.21
CA GLU A 169 1.97 23.89 -9.51
C GLU A 169 2.87 25.07 -9.92
N PRO A 170 4.06 24.81 -10.51
CA PRO A 170 4.86 25.88 -11.05
C PRO A 170 4.01 26.66 -12.06
N TYR A 171 3.86 27.97 -11.84
CA TYR A 171 3.12 28.86 -12.75
C TYR A 171 3.50 28.51 -14.19
N SER A 172 2.52 28.02 -14.95
CA SER A 172 2.66 27.88 -16.38
C SER A 172 2.88 29.28 -16.92
N LEU A 173 4.11 29.57 -17.34
CA LEU A 173 4.38 30.78 -18.10
C LEU A 173 3.56 30.63 -19.40
N ASP A 174 2.43 31.33 -19.49
CA ASP A 174 1.61 31.40 -20.70
C ASP A 174 2.55 31.67 -21.88
N LYS A 175 2.59 30.74 -22.83
CA LYS A 175 3.33 30.88 -24.09
C LYS A 175 2.54 31.68 -25.11
#